data_AF-A0A228QWL2-F1
#
_entry.id   AF-A0A228QWL2-F1
#
_cell.length_a   1.000
_cell.length_b   1.000
_cell.length_c   1.000
_cell.angle_alpha   90.00
_cell.angle_beta   90.00
_cell.angle_gamma   90.00
#
_symmetry.space_group_name_H-M   'P 1'
#
loop_
_entity.id
_entity.type
_entity.pdbx_description
1 polymer ?
#
loop_
_entity_poly.entity_id
_entity_poly.type
_entity_poly.pdbx_seq_one_letter_code
_entity_poly.pdbx_strand_id
1 'polypeptide(L)'
;MALTVEEIHGLYREHGHVAYSGEPVTQLEHALQSGLLAEEAGADEALVAAAFLHDLGHLLNRQGETPSARGIDDLHQYYVLPFLRPLFSDAVLEPIRLHVDAKRCLCRTDAGYFESLSPDSVRSLALQGGIFSEEETAAFLQRPFAEDALRLRRWDDTAKEEGKATPDLDHYMEIVARQVRAA
;
A
#
# COMPACT_ATOMS: atom_id res chain seq x y z
N MET A 1 12.48 -15.24 -6.83
CA MET A 1 12.53 -16.04 -5.60
C MET A 1 11.55 -15.42 -4.62
N ALA A 2 10.90 -16.20 -3.77
CA ALA A 2 10.07 -15.66 -2.69
C ALA A 2 10.96 -14.87 -1.72
N LEU A 3 10.44 -13.80 -1.12
CA LEU A 3 11.12 -13.19 0.02
C LEU A 3 10.93 -14.05 1.27
N THR A 4 11.81 -13.91 2.26
CA THR A 4 11.55 -14.31 3.66
C THR A 4 11.14 -13.11 4.50
N VAL A 5 10.63 -13.37 5.71
CA VAL A 5 10.30 -12.30 6.68
C VAL A 5 11.56 -11.49 7.03
N GLU A 6 12.70 -12.15 7.19
CA GLU A 6 13.98 -11.51 7.46
C GLU A 6 14.44 -10.61 6.30
N GLU A 7 14.21 -11.03 5.05
CA GLU A 7 14.52 -10.22 3.88
C GLU A 7 13.60 -8.99 3.78
N ILE A 8 12.31 -9.13 4.09
CA ILE A 8 11.37 -7.98 4.18
C ILE A 8 11.84 -7.00 5.26
N HIS A 9 12.21 -7.50 6.44
CA HIS A 9 12.75 -6.67 7.51
C HIS A 9 14.03 -5.94 7.06
N GLY A 10 14.94 -6.67 6.40
CA GLY A 10 16.18 -6.13 5.83
C GLY A 10 15.93 -5.00 4.83
N LEU A 11 14.96 -5.15 3.94
CA LEU A 11 14.58 -4.13 2.96
C LEU A 11 14.14 -2.83 3.63
N TYR A 12 13.29 -2.89 4.66
CA TYR A 12 12.89 -1.71 5.41
C TYR A 12 14.06 -1.08 6.18
N ARG A 13 14.95 -1.87 6.77
CA ARG A 13 16.13 -1.32 7.46
C ARG A 13 17.09 -0.64 6.49
N GLU A 14 17.31 -1.22 5.31
CA GLU A 14 18.29 -0.71 4.35
C GLU A 14 17.74 0.43 3.49
N HIS A 15 16.46 0.40 3.15
CA HIS A 15 15.86 1.33 2.18
C HIS A 15 14.65 2.09 2.69
N GLY A 16 14.20 1.82 3.92
CA GLY A 16 13.05 2.49 4.51
C GLY A 16 13.24 4.01 4.72
N HIS A 17 14.49 4.48 4.84
CA HIS A 17 14.82 5.90 4.97
C HIS A 17 14.75 6.68 3.65
N VAL A 18 14.49 6.01 2.52
CA VAL A 18 14.29 6.67 1.24
C VAL A 18 13.03 7.53 1.31
N ALA A 19 13.09 8.74 0.76
CA ALA A 19 11.94 9.64 0.72
C ALA A 19 10.75 9.01 -0.01
N TYR A 20 9.56 9.15 0.56
CA TYR A 20 8.31 8.82 -0.12
C TYR A 20 7.98 10.00 -1.07
N SER A 21 8.02 9.73 -2.38
CA SER A 21 8.14 10.80 -3.38
C SER A 21 7.00 11.81 -3.30
N GLY A 22 7.34 13.07 -3.02
CA GLY A 22 6.38 14.18 -2.95
C GLY A 22 5.65 14.33 -1.62
N GLU A 23 5.96 13.51 -0.62
CA GLU A 23 5.35 13.55 0.72
C GLU A 23 6.40 13.84 1.80
N PRO A 24 6.02 14.39 2.97
CA PRO A 24 6.96 14.74 4.03
C PRO A 24 7.32 13.55 4.94
N VAL A 25 7.38 12.35 4.37
CA VAL A 25 7.67 11.09 5.08
C VAL A 25 8.61 10.21 4.27
N THR A 26 9.28 9.28 4.93
CA THR A 26 10.05 8.20 4.30
C THR A 26 9.16 6.99 3.98
N GLN A 27 9.67 6.07 3.17
CA GLN A 27 8.99 4.81 2.85
C GLN A 27 8.62 4.00 4.11
N LEU A 28 9.52 3.97 5.10
CA LEU A 28 9.24 3.30 6.37
C LEU A 28 8.20 4.05 7.19
N GLU A 29 8.32 5.37 7.34
CA GLU A 29 7.33 6.15 8.09
C GLU A 29 5.92 5.99 7.50
N HIS A 30 5.79 6.03 6.17
CA HIS A 30 4.53 5.78 5.49
C HIS A 30 3.97 4.38 5.78
N ALA A 31 4.81 3.34 5.70
CA ALA A 31 4.40 1.97 6.03
C ALA A 31 3.96 1.82 7.49
N LEU A 32 4.71 2.40 8.45
CA LEU A 32 4.39 2.36 9.87
C LEU A 32 3.07 3.09 10.17
N GLN A 33 2.87 4.27 9.59
CA GLN A 33 1.62 5.03 9.75
C GLN A 33 0.43 4.28 9.16
N SER A 34 0.59 3.64 8.00
CA SER A 34 -0.46 2.82 7.38
C SER A 34 -0.85 1.64 8.27
N GLY A 35 0.14 0.95 8.85
CA GLY A 35 -0.08 -0.11 9.83
C GLY A 35 -0.80 0.38 11.09
N LEU A 36 -0.37 1.53 11.65
CA LEU A 36 -0.98 2.14 12.83
C LEU A 36 -2.46 2.47 12.59
N LEU A 37 -2.76 3.12 11.47
CA LEU A 37 -4.14 3.51 11.13
C LEU A 37 -5.05 2.28 10.96
N ALA A 38 -4.50 1.17 10.42
CA ALA A 38 -5.22 -0.09 10.34
C ALA A 38 -5.52 -0.69 11.73
N GLU A 39 -4.54 -0.67 12.64
CA GLU A 39 -4.69 -1.13 14.03
C GLU A 39 -5.71 -0.28 14.80
N GLU A 40 -5.59 1.05 14.72
CA GLU A 40 -6.52 1.98 15.38
C GLU A 40 -7.96 1.83 14.86
N ALA A 41 -8.12 1.45 13.59
CA ALA A 41 -9.42 1.13 12.99
C ALA A 41 -9.95 -0.27 13.37
N GLY A 42 -9.23 -1.03 14.20
CA GLY A 42 -9.63 -2.38 14.63
C GLY A 42 -9.64 -3.40 13.49
N ALA A 43 -8.79 -3.23 12.48
CA ALA A 43 -8.61 -4.22 11.43
C ALA A 43 -8.00 -5.52 11.99
N ASP A 44 -8.26 -6.64 11.31
CA ASP A 44 -7.57 -7.88 11.64
C ASP A 44 -6.08 -7.84 11.27
N GLU A 45 -5.29 -8.74 11.83
CA GLU A 45 -3.84 -8.75 11.62
C GLU A 45 -3.44 -8.94 10.14
N ALA A 46 -4.27 -9.61 9.34
CA ALA A 46 -3.97 -9.79 7.91
C ALA A 46 -4.06 -8.46 7.16
N LEU A 47 -5.10 -7.67 7.43
CA LEU A 47 -5.26 -6.36 6.83
C LEU A 47 -4.27 -5.33 7.40
N VAL A 48 -3.91 -5.42 8.68
CA VAL A 48 -2.80 -4.61 9.24
C VAL A 48 -1.48 -4.93 8.53
N ALA A 49 -1.16 -6.21 8.33
CA ALA A 49 0.01 -6.61 7.56
C ALA A 49 -0.07 -6.13 6.10
N ALA A 50 -1.24 -6.19 5.48
CA ALA A 50 -1.44 -5.68 4.12
C ALA A 50 -1.18 -4.17 4.03
N ALA A 51 -1.72 -3.39 4.98
CA ALA A 51 -1.49 -1.94 5.05
C ALA A 51 -0.01 -1.59 5.25
N PHE A 52 0.69 -2.33 6.11
CA PHE A 52 2.13 -2.14 6.32
C PHE A 52 2.98 -2.52 5.08
N LEU A 53 2.54 -3.49 4.26
CA LEU A 53 3.33 -4.03 3.15
C LEU A 53 2.94 -3.50 1.76
N HIS A 54 1.88 -2.70 1.64
CA HIS A 54 1.28 -2.38 0.33
C HIS A 54 2.25 -1.74 -0.67
N ASP A 55 3.14 -0.88 -0.17
CA ASP A 55 4.13 -0.14 -0.96
C ASP A 55 5.54 -0.75 -0.96
N LEU A 56 5.71 -1.96 -0.41
CA LEU A 56 6.98 -2.69 -0.46
C LEU A 56 7.49 -2.89 -1.91
N GLY A 57 6.58 -2.87 -2.89
CA GLY A 57 6.91 -2.88 -4.31
C GLY A 57 7.84 -1.74 -4.73
N HIS A 58 7.76 -0.56 -4.13
CA HIS A 58 8.66 0.56 -4.42
C HIS A 58 10.10 0.29 -3.95
N LEU A 59 10.28 -0.43 -2.84
CA LEU A 59 11.60 -0.80 -2.32
C LEU A 59 12.27 -1.87 -3.19
N LEU A 60 11.48 -2.73 -3.83
CA LEU A 60 11.97 -3.77 -4.74
C LEU A 60 12.19 -3.24 -6.18
N ASN A 61 11.28 -2.41 -6.69
CA ASN A 61 11.33 -1.82 -8.02
C ASN A 61 11.84 -0.38 -7.95
N ARG A 62 13.14 -0.21 -7.65
CA ARG A 62 13.76 1.11 -7.47
C ARG A 62 13.89 1.86 -8.80
N GLN A 63 12.84 2.58 -9.16
CA GLN A 63 12.80 3.43 -10.35
C GLN A 63 13.46 4.82 -10.12
N GLY A 64 13.95 5.10 -8.91
CA GLY A 64 14.45 6.42 -8.52
C GLY A 64 13.30 7.35 -8.09
N GLU A 65 13.62 8.63 -7.88
CA GLU A 65 12.64 9.61 -7.37
C GLU A 65 11.52 9.88 -8.38
N THR A 66 10.28 9.91 -7.88
CA THR A 66 9.06 10.33 -8.57
C THR A 66 8.88 9.74 -9.99
N PRO A 67 8.71 8.41 -10.15
CA PRO A 67 8.50 7.79 -11.47
C PRO A 67 7.33 8.38 -12.25
N SER A 68 6.27 8.78 -11.54
CA SER A 68 5.07 9.42 -12.10
C SER A 68 5.40 10.71 -12.88
N ALA A 69 6.37 11.51 -12.42
CA ALA A 69 6.79 12.74 -13.10
C ALA A 69 7.51 12.47 -14.42
N ARG A 70 8.01 11.25 -14.61
CA ARG A 70 8.60 10.76 -15.87
C ARG A 70 7.60 9.99 -16.73
N GLY A 71 6.32 9.96 -16.34
CA GLY A 71 5.26 9.25 -17.06
C GLY A 71 5.31 7.73 -16.91
N ILE A 72 5.93 7.22 -15.83
CA ILE A 72 6.08 5.78 -15.59
C ILE A 72 5.09 5.37 -14.49
N ASP A 73 4.20 4.42 -14.82
CA ASP A 73 3.50 3.61 -13.82
C ASP A 73 4.39 2.43 -13.45
N ASP A 74 4.87 2.39 -12.21
CA ASP A 74 5.84 1.40 -11.75
C ASP A 74 5.20 0.07 -11.34
N LEU A 75 3.86 0.01 -11.33
CA LEU A 75 3.07 -1.18 -11.03
C LEU A 75 3.51 -1.86 -9.72
N HIS A 76 3.93 -1.08 -8.72
CA HIS A 76 4.44 -1.58 -7.43
C HIS A 76 3.48 -2.56 -6.76
N GLN A 77 2.17 -2.31 -6.85
CA GLN A 77 1.10 -3.17 -6.33
C GLN A 77 1.09 -4.58 -6.93
N TYR A 78 1.60 -4.73 -8.16
CA TYR A 78 1.74 -6.03 -8.83
C TYR A 78 3.16 -6.58 -8.72
N TYR A 79 4.17 -5.71 -8.73
CA TYR A 79 5.58 -6.08 -8.70
C TYR A 79 5.92 -6.88 -7.44
N VAL A 80 5.33 -6.52 -6.30
CA VAL A 80 5.59 -7.16 -5.00
C VAL A 80 4.98 -8.57 -4.88
N LEU A 81 3.91 -8.86 -5.62
CA LEU A 81 3.09 -10.07 -5.40
C LEU A 81 3.85 -11.40 -5.62
N PRO A 82 4.68 -11.57 -6.66
CA PRO A 82 5.43 -12.82 -6.83
C PRO A 82 6.38 -13.13 -5.66
N PHE A 83 6.83 -12.10 -4.94
CA PHE A 83 7.73 -12.23 -3.80
C PHE A 83 6.98 -12.58 -2.50
N LEU A 84 5.76 -12.05 -2.33
CA LEU A 84 4.93 -12.24 -1.14
C LEU A 84 3.99 -13.44 -1.23
N ARG A 85 3.61 -13.86 -2.45
CA ARG A 85 2.61 -14.93 -2.68
C ARG A 85 2.91 -16.24 -1.96
N PRO A 86 4.17 -16.69 -1.87
CA PRO A 86 4.49 -17.92 -1.16
C PRO A 86 4.34 -17.80 0.37
N LEU A 87 4.41 -16.58 0.91
CA LEU A 87 4.33 -16.33 2.35
C LEU A 87 2.90 -16.13 2.85
N PHE A 88 2.06 -15.39 2.12
CA PHE A 88 0.81 -14.88 2.68
C PHE A 88 -0.45 -15.41 2.01
N SER A 89 -1.58 -15.36 2.74
CA SER A 89 -2.90 -15.65 2.22
C SER A 89 -3.44 -14.50 1.36
N ASP A 90 -4.52 -14.76 0.62
CA ASP A 90 -5.18 -13.73 -0.20
C ASP A 90 -5.71 -12.56 0.65
N ALA A 91 -5.98 -12.79 1.95
CA ALA A 91 -6.38 -11.73 2.88
C ALA A 91 -5.30 -10.65 3.07
N VAL A 92 -4.02 -10.98 2.86
CA VAL A 92 -2.93 -9.99 2.83
C VAL A 92 -2.67 -9.51 1.39
N LEU A 93 -2.63 -10.43 0.43
CA LEU A 93 -2.16 -10.14 -0.92
C LEU A 93 -3.16 -9.35 -1.76
N GLU A 94 -4.46 -9.60 -1.60
CA GLU A 94 -5.48 -8.97 -2.44
C GLU A 94 -5.67 -7.48 -2.10
N PRO A 95 -5.72 -7.04 -0.83
CA PRO A 95 -5.73 -5.61 -0.52
C PRO A 95 -4.49 -4.88 -1.08
N ILE A 96 -3.30 -5.48 -0.98
CA ILE A 96 -2.07 -4.93 -1.60
C ILE A 96 -2.24 -4.81 -3.10
N ARG A 97 -2.71 -5.87 -3.79
CA ARG A 97 -2.89 -5.85 -5.24
C ARG A 97 -3.92 -4.80 -5.70
N LEU A 98 -4.97 -4.62 -4.91
CA LEU A 98 -6.14 -3.82 -5.27
C LEU A 98 -6.04 -2.36 -4.84
N HIS A 99 -5.07 -1.95 -4.01
CA HIS A 99 -5.07 -0.59 -3.44
C HIS A 99 -4.97 0.52 -4.50
N VAL A 100 -4.34 0.28 -5.65
CA VAL A 100 -4.36 1.24 -6.77
C VAL A 100 -5.74 1.32 -7.44
N ASP A 101 -6.41 0.18 -7.66
CA ASP A 101 -7.79 0.15 -8.16
C ASP A 101 -8.76 0.80 -7.15
N ALA A 102 -8.51 0.61 -5.85
CA ALA A 102 -9.27 1.24 -4.77
C ALA A 102 -9.18 2.77 -4.85
N LYS A 103 -8.01 3.35 -5.18
CA LYS A 103 -7.88 4.79 -5.44
C LYS A 103 -8.83 5.25 -6.55
N ARG A 104 -8.82 4.52 -7.67
CA ARG A 104 -9.64 4.82 -8.86
C ARG A 104 -11.13 4.75 -8.55
N CYS A 105 -11.52 3.78 -7.72
CA CYS A 105 -12.88 3.63 -7.21
C CYS A 105 -13.28 4.77 -6.27
N LEU A 106 -12.46 5.09 -5.27
CA LEU A 106 -12.76 6.14 -4.28
C LEU A 106 -12.92 7.51 -4.92
N CYS A 107 -12.09 7.85 -5.92
CA CYS A 107 -12.25 9.08 -6.68
C CYS A 107 -13.61 9.18 -7.42
N ARG A 108 -14.27 8.04 -7.68
CA ARG A 108 -15.60 8.00 -8.29
C ARG A 108 -16.70 8.05 -7.23
N THR A 109 -16.56 7.29 -6.15
CA THR A 109 -17.65 7.03 -5.19
C THR A 109 -17.72 8.02 -4.05
N ASP A 110 -16.61 8.66 -3.70
CA ASP A 110 -16.50 9.52 -2.54
C ASP A 110 -16.26 10.97 -2.96
N ALA A 111 -17.23 11.83 -2.66
CA ALA A 111 -17.19 13.22 -3.04
C ALA A 111 -16.09 13.96 -2.28
N GLY A 112 -15.17 14.61 -2.99
CA GLY A 112 -14.02 15.28 -2.39
C GLY A 112 -12.77 14.39 -2.27
N TYR A 113 -12.86 13.10 -2.60
CA TYR A 113 -11.71 12.20 -2.47
C TYR A 113 -10.58 12.56 -3.44
N PHE A 114 -10.93 12.83 -4.70
CA PHE A 114 -9.94 13.23 -5.70
C PHE A 114 -9.20 14.50 -5.29
N GLU A 115 -9.89 15.47 -4.69
CA GLU A 115 -9.33 16.72 -4.20
C GLU A 115 -8.42 16.55 -2.97
N SER A 116 -8.60 15.47 -2.20
CA SER A 116 -7.73 15.13 -1.07
C SER A 116 -6.42 14.46 -1.47
N LEU A 117 -6.30 13.97 -2.71
CA LEU A 117 -5.11 13.31 -3.19
C LEU A 117 -3.92 14.27 -3.26
N SER A 118 -2.74 13.76 -2.92
CA SER A 118 -1.51 14.53 -3.11
C SER A 118 -1.20 14.77 -4.59
N PRO A 119 -0.35 15.76 -4.92
CA PRO A 119 0.04 16.01 -6.30
C PRO A 119 0.66 14.78 -7.00
N ASP A 120 1.35 13.91 -6.26
CA ASP A 120 1.90 12.67 -6.84
C ASP A 120 0.82 11.62 -7.09
N SER A 121 -0.09 11.43 -6.13
CA SER A 121 -1.22 10.51 -6.27
C SER A 121 -2.14 10.89 -7.44
N VAL A 122 -2.33 12.19 -7.71
CA VAL A 122 -3.08 12.69 -8.89
C VAL A 122 -2.35 12.37 -10.20
N ARG A 123 -1.02 12.56 -10.26
CA ARG A 123 -0.23 12.22 -11.46
C ARG A 123 -0.26 10.72 -11.75
N SER A 124 0.01 9.90 -10.73
CA SER A 124 0.00 8.45 -10.88
C SER A 124 -1.38 7.92 -11.25
N LEU A 125 -2.46 8.51 -10.73
CA LEU A 125 -3.84 8.13 -11.11
C LEU A 125 -4.08 8.24 -12.61
N ALA A 126 -3.57 9.29 -13.27
CA ALA A 126 -3.69 9.46 -14.72
C ALA A 126 -2.95 8.35 -15.50
N LEU A 127 -1.81 7.89 -14.99
CA LEU A 127 -1.02 6.80 -15.60
C LEU A 127 -1.66 5.43 -15.36
N GLN A 128 -2.39 5.29 -14.25
CA GLN A 128 -3.03 4.04 -13.80
C GLN A 128 -4.44 3.83 -14.40
N GLY A 129 -4.80 4.57 -15.45
CA GLY A 129 -6.09 4.45 -16.14
C GLY A 129 -7.20 5.37 -15.62
N GLY A 130 -6.88 6.34 -14.76
CA GLY A 130 -7.82 7.39 -14.33
C GLY A 130 -8.92 6.92 -13.37
N ILE A 131 -9.87 7.80 -13.11
CA ILE A 131 -11.04 7.52 -12.26
C ILE A 131 -11.91 6.46 -12.94
N PHE A 132 -12.41 5.49 -12.17
CA PHE A 132 -13.28 4.45 -12.72
C PHE A 132 -14.57 5.01 -13.35
N SER A 133 -15.12 4.28 -14.33
CA SER A 133 -16.50 4.38 -14.80
C SER A 133 -17.50 3.89 -13.74
N GLU A 134 -18.80 4.10 -13.96
CA GLU A 134 -19.83 3.52 -13.09
C GLU A 134 -19.80 1.99 -13.16
N GLU A 135 -19.61 1.43 -14.35
CA GLU A 135 -19.52 -0.01 -14.58
C GLU A 135 -18.26 -0.60 -13.94
N GLU A 136 -17.10 0.06 -14.09
CA GLU A 136 -15.84 -0.36 -13.46
C GLU A 136 -15.95 -0.34 -11.93
N THR A 137 -16.57 0.70 -11.38
CA THR A 137 -16.84 0.83 -9.94
C THR A 137 -17.74 -0.29 -9.45
N ALA A 138 -18.87 -0.53 -10.12
CA ALA A 138 -19.80 -1.60 -9.75
C ALA A 138 -19.12 -2.98 -9.82
N ALA A 139 -18.29 -3.22 -10.83
CA ALA A 139 -17.54 -4.46 -10.96
C ALA A 139 -16.45 -4.61 -9.89
N PHE A 140 -15.76 -3.53 -9.53
CA PHE A 140 -14.74 -3.53 -8.48
C PHE A 140 -15.34 -3.84 -7.10
N LEU A 141 -16.45 -3.19 -6.74
CA LEU A 141 -17.12 -3.38 -5.45
C LEU A 141 -17.66 -4.81 -5.24
N GLN A 142 -17.81 -5.60 -6.31
CA GLN A 142 -18.20 -7.01 -6.21
C GLN A 142 -17.01 -7.97 -6.05
N ARG A 143 -15.77 -7.48 -6.12
CA ARG A 143 -14.59 -8.33 -5.97
C ARG A 143 -14.41 -8.73 -4.50
N PRO A 144 -13.93 -9.97 -4.23
CA PRO A 144 -13.40 -10.33 -2.93
C PRO A 144 -12.34 -9.30 -2.48
N PHE A 145 -12.34 -8.96 -1.20
CA PHE A 145 -11.40 -7.99 -0.58
C PHE A 145 -11.48 -6.55 -1.11
N ALA A 146 -12.48 -6.20 -1.92
CA ALA A 146 -12.65 -4.82 -2.40
C ALA A 146 -12.82 -3.83 -1.23
N GLU A 147 -13.64 -4.17 -0.24
CA GLU A 147 -13.85 -3.33 0.94
C GLU A 147 -12.56 -3.12 1.74
N ASP A 148 -11.79 -4.19 1.94
CA ASP A 148 -10.51 -4.11 2.64
C ASP A 148 -9.48 -3.28 1.86
N ALA A 149 -9.48 -3.37 0.53
CA ALA A 149 -8.65 -2.52 -0.32
C ALA A 149 -9.07 -1.04 -0.26
N LEU A 150 -10.37 -0.74 -0.18
CA LEU A 150 -10.87 0.63 0.03
C LEU A 150 -10.43 1.17 1.39
N ARG A 151 -10.53 0.37 2.46
CA ARG A 151 -10.07 0.75 3.80
C ARG A 151 -8.57 1.01 3.82
N LEU A 152 -7.78 0.07 3.29
CA LEU A 152 -6.33 0.22 3.14
C LEU A 152 -5.99 1.49 2.39
N ARG A 153 -6.66 1.75 1.27
CA ARG A 153 -6.38 2.93 0.46
C ARG A 153 -6.60 4.26 1.20
N ARG A 154 -7.60 4.32 2.08
CA ARG A 154 -7.84 5.51 2.90
C ARG A 154 -6.72 5.73 3.92
N TRP A 155 -6.14 4.66 4.46
CA TRP A 155 -4.99 4.75 5.34
C TRP A 155 -3.72 5.14 4.58
N ASP A 156 -3.48 4.58 3.39
CA ASP A 156 -2.41 5.00 2.47
C ASP A 156 -2.46 6.53 2.25
N ASP A 157 -3.61 7.07 1.84
CA ASP A 157 -3.70 8.51 1.53
C ASP A 157 -3.57 9.43 2.77
N THR A 158 -3.75 8.90 3.99
CA THR A 158 -3.61 9.68 5.24
C THR A 158 -2.30 9.44 6.00
N ALA A 159 -1.56 8.37 5.69
CA ALA A 159 -0.30 7.96 6.31
C ALA A 159 0.91 8.80 5.85
N LYS A 160 0.79 10.14 5.92
CA LYS A 160 1.74 11.11 5.35
C LYS A 160 2.04 12.26 6.32
N GLU A 161 1.85 12.03 7.61
CA GLU A 161 2.05 13.04 8.66
C GLU A 161 3.51 13.07 9.11
N GLU A 162 4.20 14.21 8.93
CA GLU A 162 5.59 14.38 9.39
C GLU A 162 5.69 14.20 10.91
N GLY A 163 6.60 13.33 11.36
CA GLY A 163 6.89 13.12 12.78
C GLY A 163 5.76 12.43 13.59
N LYS A 164 4.77 11.82 12.93
CA LYS A 164 3.72 11.04 13.62
C LYS A 164 4.36 9.91 14.43
N ALA A 165 3.98 9.79 15.70
CA ALA A 165 4.44 8.68 16.54
C ALA A 165 3.74 7.39 16.12
N THR A 166 4.52 6.32 15.91
CA THR A 166 4.03 4.99 15.55
C THR A 166 4.74 3.93 16.38
N PRO A 167 4.19 2.71 16.47
CA PRO A 167 4.99 1.53 16.76
C PRO A 167 6.17 1.41 15.79
N ASP A 168 7.21 0.70 16.20
CA ASP A 168 8.42 0.55 15.40
C ASP A 168 8.29 -0.55 14.34
N LEU A 169 9.36 -0.72 13.56
CA LEU A 169 9.44 -1.74 12.53
C LEU A 169 9.30 -3.16 13.10
N ASP A 170 9.88 -3.43 14.28
CA ASP A 170 9.85 -4.76 14.88
C ASP A 170 8.42 -5.17 15.25
N HIS A 171 7.61 -4.24 15.79
CA HIS A 171 6.18 -4.46 16.06
C HIS A 171 5.41 -4.96 14.82
N TYR A 172 5.54 -4.28 13.68
CA TYR A 172 4.84 -4.68 12.46
C TYR A 172 5.44 -5.94 11.84
N MET A 173 6.76 -6.14 11.93
CA MET A 173 7.38 -7.38 11.44
C MET A 173 6.94 -8.60 12.25
N GLU A 174 6.63 -8.47 13.54
CA GLU A 174 6.01 -9.54 14.33
C GLU A 174 4.59 -9.87 13.83
N ILE A 175 3.78 -8.86 13.50
CA ILE A 175 2.45 -9.06 12.88
C ILE A 175 2.61 -9.79 11.54
N VAL A 176 3.50 -9.29 10.68
CA VAL A 176 3.82 -9.91 9.38
C VAL A 176 4.24 -11.37 9.56
N ALA A 177 5.12 -11.66 10.53
CA ALA A 177 5.57 -13.03 10.80
C ALA A 177 4.41 -13.97 11.18
N ARG A 178 3.43 -13.49 11.95
CA ARG A 178 2.22 -14.26 12.31
C ARG A 178 1.29 -14.55 11.14
N GLN A 179 1.36 -13.74 10.07
CA GLN A 179 0.55 -13.92 8.86
C GLN A 179 1.18 -14.87 7.83
N VAL A 180 2.41 -15.35 8.06
CA VAL A 180 3.04 -16.34 7.18
C VAL A 180 2.26 -17.66 7.26
N ARG A 181 1.98 -18.24 6.09
CA ARG A 181 1.31 -19.55 5.98
C ARG A 181 2.11 -20.60 6.76
N ALA A 182 1.39 -21.42 7.53
CA ALA A 182 1.98 -22.62 8.10
C ALA A 182 2.48 -23.53 6.97
N ALA A 183 3.70 -24.05 7.13
CA ALA A 183 4.34 -24.99 6.20
C ALA A 183 3.63 -26.35 6.17
#